data_AF-C6KDX9-F1
#
_entry.id   AF-C6KDX9-F1
#
_cell.length_a   1.000
_cell.length_b   1.000
_cell.length_c   1.000
_cell.angle_alpha   90.00
_cell.angle_beta   90.00
_cell.angle_gamma   90.00
#
_symmetry.space_group_name_H-M   'P 1'
#
loop_
_entity.id
_entity.type
_entity.pdbx_description
1 polymer ?
#
loop_
_entity_poly.entity_id
_entity_poly.type
_entity_poly.pdbx_seq_one_letter_code
_entity_poly.pdbx_strand_id
1 'polypeptide(L)'
;QSINQSKKTIFVLTKKYAKNWNFKTAFYLALQRLMEENMDVIVFILLEPVLQHSQYLRLRQRICKSSILQWPDNPKAEGLFWQSLKNVVLTANDSRYNNLYVNSIKQY
;
A
#
# COMPACT_ATOMS: atom_id res chain seq x y z
N GLN A 1 -12.34 -12.23 4.87
CA GLN A 1 -12.71 -11.75 6.22
C GLN A 1 -11.65 -10.81 6.81
N SER A 2 -10.38 -11.23 6.92
CA SER A 2 -9.33 -10.42 7.58
C SER A 2 -9.09 -9.02 7.00
N ILE A 3 -9.24 -8.83 5.68
CA ILE A 3 -9.02 -7.53 5.02
C ILE A 3 -10.11 -6.51 5.37
N ASN A 4 -11.36 -6.96 5.52
CA ASN A 4 -12.49 -6.07 5.82
C ASN A 4 -12.56 -5.70 7.30
N GLN A 5 -11.97 -6.53 8.18
CA GLN A 5 -11.95 -6.32 9.62
C GLN A 5 -10.69 -5.61 10.12
N SER A 6 -9.61 -5.61 9.33
CA SER A 6 -8.35 -4.96 9.70
C SER A 6 -8.38 -3.44 9.48
N LYS A 7 -7.63 -2.69 10.30
CA LYS A 7 -7.42 -1.24 10.10
C LYS A 7 -6.47 -0.93 8.95
N LYS A 8 -5.49 -1.80 8.69
CA LYS A 8 -4.52 -1.72 7.60
C LYS A 8 -4.32 -3.11 6.99
N THR A 9 -3.98 -3.17 5.71
CA THR A 9 -3.62 -4.37 4.96
C THR A 9 -2.22 -4.17 4.41
N ILE A 10 -1.26 -4.91 4.98
CA ILE A 10 0.15 -4.83 4.59
C ILE A 10 0.44 -5.92 3.56
N PHE A 11 0.90 -5.50 2.39
CA PHE A 11 1.34 -6.37 1.31
C PHE A 11 2.86 -6.43 1.29
N VAL A 12 3.41 -7.58 1.67
CA VAL A 12 4.86 -7.85 1.58
C VAL A 12 5.16 -8.42 0.20
N LEU A 13 5.74 -7.60 -0.65
CA LEU A 13 5.84 -7.84 -2.08
C LEU A 13 7.20 -8.42 -2.48
N THR A 14 7.14 -9.61 -3.07
CA THR A 14 8.22 -10.28 -3.82
C THR A 14 7.78 -10.47 -5.27
N LYS A 15 8.71 -10.74 -6.20
CA LYS A 15 8.42 -11.02 -7.61
C LYS A 15 7.43 -12.17 -7.78
N LYS A 16 7.54 -13.19 -6.94
CA LYS A 16 6.62 -14.34 -6.91
C LYS A 16 5.25 -13.93 -6.39
N TYR A 17 5.19 -13.26 -5.23
CA TYR A 17 3.91 -12.90 -4.62
C TYR A 17 3.11 -11.91 -5.48
N ALA A 18 3.76 -10.93 -6.10
CA ALA A 18 3.10 -9.94 -6.96
C ALA A 18 2.40 -10.55 -8.20
N LYS A 19 2.79 -11.76 -8.62
CA LYS A 19 2.16 -12.50 -9.74
C LYS A 19 1.04 -13.43 -9.27
N ASN A 20 0.96 -13.74 -7.98
CA ASN A 20 0.02 -14.71 -7.44
C ASN A 20 -1.41 -14.17 -7.39
N TRP A 21 -2.38 -15.08 -7.55
CA TRP A 21 -3.80 -14.76 -7.46
C TRP A 21 -4.18 -14.18 -6.09
N ASN A 22 -3.62 -14.74 -5.02
CA ASN A 22 -3.88 -14.28 -3.65
C ASN A 22 -3.54 -12.79 -3.46
N PHE A 23 -2.46 -12.30 -4.08
CA PHE A 23 -2.13 -10.89 -4.08
C PHE A 23 -3.21 -10.07 -4.79
N LYS A 24 -3.61 -10.48 -5.99
CA LYS A 24 -4.63 -9.78 -6.79
C LYS A 24 -5.96 -9.69 -6.03
N THR A 25 -6.44 -10.80 -5.46
CA THR A 25 -7.69 -10.83 -4.70
C THR A 25 -7.62 -9.96 -3.45
N ALA A 26 -6.54 -10.09 -2.67
CA ALA A 26 -6.38 -9.29 -1.45
C ALA A 26 -6.25 -7.79 -1.76
N PHE A 27 -5.51 -7.45 -2.82
CA PHE A 27 -5.37 -6.08 -3.29
C PHE A 27 -6.70 -5.50 -3.76
N TYR A 28 -7.48 -6.27 -4.52
CA TYR A 28 -8.81 -5.84 -4.98
C TYR A 28 -9.76 -5.54 -3.81
N LEU A 29 -9.80 -6.39 -2.79
CA LEU A 29 -10.61 -6.16 -1.59
C LEU A 29 -10.19 -4.90 -0.84
N ALA A 30 -8.88 -4.66 -0.71
CA ALA A 30 -8.38 -3.46 -0.06
C ALA A 30 -8.67 -2.19 -0.90
N LEU A 31 -8.63 -2.31 -2.24
CA LEU A 31 -8.98 -1.22 -3.15
C LEU A 31 -10.48 -0.90 -3.09
N GLN A 32 -11.34 -1.92 -2.99
CA GLN A 32 -12.77 -1.73 -2.82
C GLN A 32 -13.09 -0.87 -1.59
N ARG A 33 -12.43 -1.14 -0.46
CA ARG A 33 -12.58 -0.32 0.77
C ARG A 33 -12.17 1.13 0.58
N LEU A 34 -11.12 1.40 -0.21
CA LEU A 34 -10.75 2.76 -0.56
C LEU A 34 -11.84 3.44 -1.41
N MET A 35 -12.45 2.72 -2.34
CA MET A 35 -13.40 3.29 -3.30
C MET A 35 -14.80 3.49 -2.74
N GLU A 36 -15.26 2.56 -1.89
CA GLU A 36 -16.61 2.54 -1.32
C GLU A 36 -16.67 3.22 0.05
N GLU A 37 -15.72 2.92 0.94
CA GLU A 37 -15.69 3.45 2.31
C GLU A 37 -14.83 4.71 2.43
N ASN A 38 -14.10 5.10 1.38
CA ASN A 38 -13.09 6.16 1.42
C ASN A 38 -12.00 5.88 2.47
N MET A 39 -11.63 4.60 2.64
CA MET A 39 -10.68 4.17 3.67
C MET A 39 -9.39 3.66 3.03
N ASP A 40 -8.32 4.46 3.10
CA ASP A 40 -7.00 4.00 2.64
C ASP A 40 -6.33 3.08 3.69
N VAL A 41 -6.55 1.78 3.51
CA VAL A 41 -5.99 0.73 4.35
C VAL A 41 -4.72 0.10 3.76
N ILE A 42 -4.29 0.47 2.55
CA ILE A 42 -3.25 -0.26 1.81
C ILE A 42 -1.85 0.18 2.28
N VAL A 43 -0.96 -0.77 2.53
CA VAL A 43 0.47 -0.51 2.76
C VAL A 43 1.29 -1.49 1.94
N PHE A 44 2.24 -1.01 1.14
CA PHE A 44 3.18 -1.85 0.41
C PHE A 44 4.53 -1.90 1.12
N ILE A 45 5.07 -3.09 1.30
CA ILE A 45 6.47 -3.34 1.63
C ILE A 45 7.11 -4.01 0.42
N LEU A 46 8.06 -3.36 -0.23
CA LEU A 46 8.79 -3.87 -1.38
C LEU A 46 10.07 -4.57 -0.90
N LEU A 47 10.08 -5.90 -0.92
CA LEU A 47 11.31 -6.68 -0.70
C LEU A 47 12.11 -6.84 -2.00
N GLU A 48 11.43 -6.75 -3.14
CA GLU A 48 12.03 -6.80 -4.47
C GLU A 48 11.43 -5.70 -5.35
N PRO A 49 12.14 -5.28 -6.41
CA PRO A 49 11.61 -4.35 -7.40
C PRO A 49 10.45 -4.99 -8.18
N VAL A 50 9.23 -4.73 -7.75
CA VAL A 50 8.00 -5.22 -8.38
C VAL A 50 7.03 -4.08 -8.66
N LEU A 51 6.11 -4.31 -9.59
CA LEU A 51 5.04 -3.36 -9.93
C LEU A 51 5.56 -1.96 -10.36
N GLN A 52 6.84 -1.83 -10.75
CA GLN A 52 7.46 -0.57 -11.16
C GLN A 52 6.74 0.09 -12.35
N HIS A 53 6.15 -0.74 -13.22
CA HIS A 53 5.37 -0.28 -14.36
C HIS A 53 3.88 -0.13 -14.06
N SER A 54 3.42 -0.44 -12.85
CA SER A 54 2.03 -0.25 -12.45
C SER A 54 1.69 1.24 -12.34
N GLN A 55 0.66 1.68 -13.07
CA GLN A 55 0.12 3.03 -12.96
C GLN A 55 -0.32 3.33 -11.53
N TYR A 56 -0.99 2.37 -10.88
CA TYR A 56 -1.43 2.49 -9.50
C TYR A 56 -0.26 2.75 -8.54
N LEU A 57 0.82 1.95 -8.65
CA LEU A 57 1.98 2.14 -7.77
C LEU A 57 2.64 3.51 -8.02
N ARG A 58 2.78 3.94 -9.28
CA ARG A 58 3.34 5.26 -9.61
C ARG A 58 2.49 6.41 -9.05
N LEU A 59 1.16 6.32 -9.18
CA LEU A 59 0.25 7.32 -8.63
C LEU A 59 0.37 7.36 -7.10
N ARG A 60 0.40 6.19 -6.47
CA ARG A 60 0.52 6.05 -5.02
C ARG A 60 1.86 6.56 -4.48
N GLN A 61 2.95 6.36 -5.21
CA GLN A 61 4.26 6.94 -4.88
C GLN A 61 4.25 8.47 -4.91
N ARG A 62 3.37 9.11 -5.68
CA ARG A 62 3.26 10.57 -5.71
C ARG A 62 2.41 11.08 -4.56
N ILE A 63 1.27 10.44 -4.33
CA ILE A 63 0.22 10.96 -3.45
C ILE A 63 0.33 10.39 -2.03
N CYS A 64 0.56 9.08 -1.88
CA CYS A 64 0.58 8.38 -0.59
C CYS A 64 2.00 7.87 -0.26
N LYS A 65 3.03 8.70 -0.34
CA LYS A 65 4.45 8.29 -0.20
C LYS A 65 4.74 7.39 1.01
N SER A 66 4.19 7.72 2.18
CA SER A 66 4.43 6.96 3.41
C SER A 66 3.91 5.53 3.36
N SER A 67 2.93 5.25 2.51
CA SER A 67 2.28 3.94 2.41
C SER A 67 3.02 2.93 1.52
N ILE A 68 4.19 3.31 1.00
CA ILE A 68 5.09 2.45 0.23
C ILE A 68 6.46 2.47 0.91
N LEU A 69 6.85 1.34 1.45
CA LEU A 69 8.11 1.16 2.15
C LEU A 69 8.97 0.18 1.35
N GLN A 70 10.22 0.54 1.10
CA GLN A 70 11.19 -0.37 0.51
C GLN A 70 12.05 -0.95 1.62
N TRP A 71 12.27 -2.26 1.59
CA TRP A 71 13.23 -2.87 2.49
C TRP A 71 14.64 -2.35 2.17
N PRO A 72 15.40 -1.88 3.17
CA PRO A 72 16.70 -1.28 2.91
C PRO A 72 17.76 -2.33 2.57
N ASP A 73 18.62 -2.02 1.60
CA ASP A 73 19.81 -2.84 1.30
C ASP A 73 20.91 -2.67 2.36
N ASN A 74 20.89 -1.53 3.07
CA ASN A 74 21.82 -1.23 4.16
C ASN A 74 21.22 -1.66 5.51
N PRO A 75 21.80 -2.65 6.22
CA PRO A 75 21.29 -3.11 7.52
C PRO A 75 21.16 -2.00 8.57
N LYS A 76 22.01 -0.96 8.50
CA LYS A 76 21.94 0.19 9.42
C LYS A 76 20.65 1.00 9.27
N ALA A 77 19.96 0.89 8.14
CA ALA A 77 18.71 1.59 7.87
C ALA A 77 17.45 0.79 8.28
N GLU A 78 17.58 -0.47 8.74
CA GLU A 78 16.44 -1.28 9.18
C GLU A 78 15.67 -0.62 10.33
N GLY A 79 16.36 0.03 11.27
CA GLY A 79 15.71 0.76 12.35
C GLY A 79 14.76 1.85 11.85
N LEU A 80 15.17 2.60 10.81
CA LEU A 80 14.33 3.62 10.18
C LEU A 80 13.16 3.00 9.42
N PHE A 81 13.37 1.85 8.79
CA PHE A 81 12.29 1.10 8.14
C PHE A 81 11.20 0.72 9.15
N TRP A 82 11.58 0.12 10.29
CA TRP A 82 10.63 -0.30 11.32
C TRP A 82 9.90 0.88 11.95
N GLN A 83 10.59 1.99 12.18
CA GLN A 83 9.95 3.24 12.62
C GLN A 83 8.93 3.76 11.61
N SER A 84 9.28 3.77 10.31
CA SER A 84 8.39 4.19 9.24
C SER A 84 7.15 3.30 9.16
N LEU A 85 7.34 1.98 9.25
CA LEU A 85 6.24 1.01 9.28
C LEU A 85 5.31 1.24 10.48
N LYS A 86 5.88 1.41 11.67
CA LYS A 86 5.11 1.71 12.88
C LYS A 86 4.29 2.99 12.71
N ASN A 87 4.89 4.05 12.19
CA ASN A 87 4.21 5.32 11.95
C ASN A 87 3.02 5.15 10.99
N VAL A 88 3.20 4.41 9.90
CA VAL A 88 2.15 4.18 8.89
C VAL A 88 1.00 3.35 9.46
N VAL A 89 1.31 2.32 10.26
CA VAL A 89 0.30 1.46 10.89
C VAL A 89 -0.50 2.20 11.96
N LEU A 90 0.14 3.10 12.72
CA LEU A 90 -0.51 3.90 13.76
C LEU A 90 -1.23 5.13 13.22
N THR A 91 -0.89 5.60 12.02
CA THR A 91 -1.58 6.73 11.39
C THR A 91 -3.01 6.33 11.09
N ALA A 92 -3.96 7.15 11.55
CA ALA A 92 -5.37 7.00 11.22
C ALA A 92 -5.56 6.84 9.71
N ASN A 93 -6.60 6.12 9.30
CA ASN A 93 -6.95 5.91 7.88
C ASN A 93 -7.47 7.20 7.20
N ASP A 94 -7.18 8.35 7.81
CA ASP A 94 -7.73 9.66 7.53
C ASP A 94 -7.52 10.07 6.08
N SER A 95 -8.53 10.76 5.55
CA SER A 95 -8.78 11.03 4.14
C SER A 95 -7.84 12.06 3.50
N ARG A 96 -6.66 12.28 4.07
CA ARG A 96 -5.70 13.32 3.65
C ARG A 96 -5.30 13.25 2.17
N TYR A 97 -5.49 12.09 1.54
CA TYR A 97 -5.17 11.83 0.13
C TYR A 97 -6.40 11.63 -0.77
N ASN A 98 -7.58 11.46 -0.18
CA ASN A 98 -8.63 10.66 -0.79
C ASN A 98 -9.36 11.30 -1.97
N ASN A 99 -9.77 12.56 -1.91
CA ASN A 99 -10.55 13.13 -3.02
C ASN A 99 -9.71 13.19 -4.31
N LEU A 100 -8.44 13.60 -4.23
CA LEU A 100 -7.54 13.63 -5.39
C LEU A 100 -7.16 12.23 -5.87
N TYR A 101 -6.89 11.31 -4.95
CA TYR A 101 -6.46 9.95 -5.27
C TYR A 101 -7.59 9.08 -5.85
N VAL A 102 -8.77 9.05 -5.20
CA VAL A 102 -9.94 8.31 -5.68
C VAL A 102 -10.40 8.83 -7.03
N ASN A 103 -10.42 10.15 -7.24
CA ASN A 103 -10.77 10.72 -8.55
C ASN A 103 -9.74 10.34 -9.63
N SER A 104 -8.45 10.30 -9.28
CA SER A 104 -7.40 9.88 -10.22
C SER A 104 -7.49 8.39 -10.57
N ILE A 105 -7.96 7.53 -9.66
CA ILE A 105 -8.15 6.09 -9.93
C ILE A 105 -9.43 5.86 -10.75
N LYS A 106 -10.52 6.57 -10.48
CA LYS A 106 -11.81 6.44 -11.20
C LYS A 106 -11.74 6.82 -12.69
N GLN A 107 -10.71 7.58 -13.10
CA GLN A 107 -10.49 7.97 -14.49
C GLN A 107 -9.81 6.90 -15.36
N TYR A 108 -9.46 5.76 -14.77
CA TYR A 108 -8.86 4.59 -15.44
C TYR A 108 -9.72 3.34 -15.20
#